data_AF-A0A7J3PAT5-F1
#
_entry.id   AF-A0A7J3PAT5-F1
#
_cell.length_a   1.000
_cell.length_b   1.000
_cell.length_c   1.000
_cell.angle_alpha   90.00
_cell.angle_beta   90.00
_cell.angle_gamma   90.00
#
_symmetry.space_group_name_H-M   'P 1'
#
loop_
_entity.id
_entity.type
_entity.pdbx_description
1 polymer ?
#
loop_
_entity_poly.entity_id
_entity_poly.type
_entity_poly.pdbx_seq_one_letter_code
_entity_poly.pdbx_strand_id
1 'polypeptide(L)'
;GLLLSGRADVRAFPNLSSLQPDANLTHEAAVGRIEEEHLNYLMSRGIPRDQATSLIISGFLDVARGLPEPILAWMKGLISRTARELM
;
A
#
# COMPACT_ATOMS: atom_id res chain seq x y z
N GLY A 1 -4.35 1.43 4.81
CA GLY A 1 -3.63 2.69 4.58
C GLY A 1 -2.19 2.51 4.98
N LEU A 2 -1.25 2.88 4.11
CA LEU A 2 0.18 2.72 4.35
C LEU A 2 0.82 4.08 4.65
N LEU A 3 1.46 4.21 5.82
CA LEU A 3 2.13 5.42 6.28
C LEU A 3 3.59 5.40 5.81
N LEU A 4 3.89 6.25 4.82
CA LEU A 4 5.20 6.26 4.16
C LEU A 4 6.20 7.29 4.72
N SER A 5 5.76 8.20 5.59
CA SER A 5 6.65 9.21 6.19
C SER A 5 6.29 9.49 7.65
N GLY A 6 7.18 10.17 8.36
CA GLY A 6 6.94 10.58 9.76
C GLY A 6 5.84 11.62 9.92
N ARG A 7 5.50 12.35 8.84
CA ARG A 7 4.44 13.38 8.82
C ARG A 7 3.12 12.86 8.24
N ALA A 8 3.08 11.61 7.79
CA ALA A 8 1.87 11.03 7.20
C ALA A 8 0.81 10.81 8.29
N ASP A 9 -0.44 11.14 7.96
CA ASP A 9 -1.63 10.89 8.77
C ASP A 9 -2.70 10.21 7.91
N VAL A 10 -3.37 9.20 8.47
CA VAL A 10 -4.44 8.46 7.81
C VAL A 10 -5.53 8.18 8.84
N ARG A 11 -6.76 8.54 8.51
CA ARG A 11 -7.94 8.34 9.36
C ARG A 11 -8.99 7.51 8.61
N ALA A 12 -9.51 6.48 9.28
CA ALA A 12 -10.61 5.67 8.79
C ALA A 12 -11.82 5.86 9.72
N PHE A 13 -12.97 6.25 9.16
CA PHE A 13 -14.21 6.49 9.90
C PHE A 13 -15.29 5.52 9.41
N PRO A 14 -15.25 4.24 9.82
CA PRO A 14 -16.25 3.29 9.39
C PRO A 14 -17.60 3.54 10.06
N ASN A 15 -18.68 3.23 9.35
CA ASN A 15 -20.03 3.25 9.88
C ASN A 15 -20.79 2.03 9.34
N LEU A 16 -21.43 1.30 10.23
CA LEU A 16 -22.24 0.12 9.92
C LEU A 16 -23.62 0.32 10.53
N SER A 17 -24.66 0.08 9.74
CA SER A 17 -26.06 0.19 10.18
C SER A 17 -26.89 -0.94 9.58
N SER A 18 -27.77 -1.51 10.39
CA SER A 18 -28.76 -2.52 9.97
C SER A 18 -30.07 -2.28 10.71
N LEU A 19 -31.18 -2.47 10.00
CA LEU A 19 -32.53 -2.52 10.56
C LEU A 19 -33.03 -3.96 10.75
N GLN A 20 -32.24 -4.95 10.33
CA GLN A 20 -32.61 -6.36 10.34
C GLN A 20 -32.06 -7.07 11.59
N PRO A 21 -32.88 -7.86 12.31
CA PRO A 21 -32.47 -8.56 13.53
C PRO A 21 -31.31 -9.54 13.33
N ASP A 22 -31.27 -10.22 12.18
CA ASP A 22 -30.32 -11.31 11.89
C ASP A 22 -29.15 -10.85 11.01
N ALA A 23 -28.87 -9.54 10.94
CA ALA A 23 -27.79 -9.03 10.12
C ALA A 23 -26.42 -9.32 10.73
N ASN A 24 -25.51 -9.87 9.91
CA ASN A 24 -24.09 -9.96 10.21
C ASN A 24 -23.33 -8.91 9.40
N LEU A 25 -22.74 -7.93 10.08
CA LEU A 25 -21.95 -6.88 9.46
C LEU A 25 -20.50 -6.97 9.94
N THR A 26 -19.55 -6.97 9.01
CA THR A 26 -18.11 -6.96 9.30
C THR A 26 -17.45 -5.80 8.57
N HIS A 27 -16.46 -5.18 9.22
CA HIS A 27 -15.62 -4.17 8.59
C HIS A 27 -14.17 -4.36 9.04
N GLU A 28 -13.25 -4.17 8.11
CA GLU A 28 -11.82 -4.20 8.39
C GLU A 28 -11.16 -2.94 7.84
N ALA A 29 -10.32 -2.33 8.66
CA ALA A 29 -9.44 -1.23 8.28
C ALA A 29 -8.08 -1.44 8.94
N ALA A 30 -7.02 -1.44 8.13
CA ALA A 30 -5.66 -1.49 8.61
C ALA A 30 -4.94 -0.19 8.26
N VAL A 31 -4.25 0.40 9.22
CA VAL A 31 -3.35 1.54 9.03
C VAL A 31 -2.02 1.21 9.68
N GLY A 32 -0.93 1.29 8.92
CA GLY A 32 0.38 0.89 9.41
C GLY A 32 1.52 1.42 8.54
N ARG A 33 2.74 1.24 9.02
CA ARG A 33 3.96 1.52 8.24
C ARG A 33 4.37 0.28 7.45
N ILE A 34 5.35 0.44 6.56
CA ILE A 34 6.03 -0.71 5.98
C ILE A 34 6.85 -1.37 7.09
N GLU A 35 6.67 -2.68 7.27
CA GLU A 35 7.48 -3.47 8.19
C GLU A 35 8.94 -3.51 7.70
N GLU A 36 9.87 -3.10 8.56
CA GLU A 36 11.30 -3.07 8.24
C GLU A 36 11.84 -4.47 7.92
N GLU A 37 11.27 -5.53 8.48
CA GLU A 37 11.66 -6.91 8.15
C GLU A 37 11.46 -7.23 6.66
N HIS A 38 10.36 -6.80 6.05
CA HIS A 38 10.11 -7.01 4.62
C HIS A 38 11.09 -6.22 3.75
N LEU A 39 11.42 -4.99 4.14
CA LEU A 39 12.43 -4.18 3.45
C LEU A 39 13.81 -4.84 3.55
N ASN A 40 14.22 -5.23 4.75
CA ASN A 40 15.48 -5.90 5.02
C ASN A 40 15.59 -7.22 4.26
N TYR A 41 14.49 -7.98 4.16
CA TYR A 41 14.44 -9.20 3.36
C TYR A 41 14.71 -8.91 1.88
N LEU A 42 14.03 -7.94 1.27
CA LEU A 42 14.26 -7.58 -0.14
C LEU A 42 15.67 -7.02 -0.37
N MET A 43 16.17 -6.20 0.57
CA MET A 43 17.53 -5.67 0.51
C MET A 43 18.60 -6.76 0.64
N SER A 44 18.35 -7.80 1.45
CA SER A 44 19.25 -8.97 1.54
C SER A 44 19.36 -9.74 0.23
N ARG A 45 18.36 -9.60 -0.66
CA ARG A 45 18.38 -10.13 -2.03
C ARG A 45 19.05 -9.20 -3.04
N GLY A 46 19.68 -8.11 -2.58
CA GLY A 46 20.37 -7.14 -3.42
C GLY A 46 19.46 -6.08 -4.05
N ILE A 47 18.20 -5.96 -3.60
CA ILE A 47 17.26 -4.95 -4.10
C ILE A 47 17.51 -3.64 -3.33
N PRO A 48 17.81 -2.52 -4.00
CA PRO A 48 17.96 -1.22 -3.34
C PRO A 48 16.72 -0.82 -2.52
N ARG A 49 16.90 -0.09 -1.43
CA ARG A 49 15.81 0.24 -0.49
C ARG A 49 14.64 0.98 -1.17
N ASP A 50 14.93 1.91 -2.08
CA ASP A 50 13.91 2.65 -2.85
C ASP A 50 13.11 1.71 -3.78
N GLN A 51 13.79 0.77 -4.44
CA GLN A 51 13.16 -0.26 -5.26
C GLN A 51 12.35 -1.26 -4.43
N ALA A 52 12.86 -1.69 -3.27
CA ALA A 52 12.16 -2.56 -2.33
C ALA A 52 10.85 -1.90 -1.84
N THR A 53 10.92 -0.63 -1.43
CA THR A 53 9.74 0.17 -1.07
C THR A 53 8.74 0.25 -2.23
N SER A 54 9.22 0.54 -3.44
CA SER A 54 8.37 0.61 -4.63
C SER A 54 7.66 -0.72 -4.93
N LEU A 55 8.35 -1.85 -4.76
CA LEU A 55 7.79 -3.20 -4.91
C LEU A 55 6.69 -3.48 -3.88
N ILE A 56 6.94 -3.17 -2.59
CA ILE A 56 5.96 -3.35 -1.52
C ILE A 56 4.72 -2.50 -1.78
N ILE A 57 4.89 -1.21 -2.15
CA ILE A 57 3.76 -0.32 -2.47
C ILE A 57 2.98 -0.83 -3.69
N SER A 58 3.69 -1.31 -4.73
CA SER A 58 3.05 -1.85 -5.93
C SER A 58 2.22 -3.10 -5.62
N GLY A 59 2.70 -3.97 -4.72
CA GLY A 59 1.96 -5.14 -4.24
C GLY A 59 0.76 -4.74 -3.36
N PHE A 60 0.94 -3.77 -2.45
CA PHE A 60 -0.13 -3.26 -1.59
C PHE A 60 -1.28 -2.64 -2.39
N LEU A 61 -0.97 -1.93 -3.47
CA LEU A 61 -1.96 -1.31 -4.35
C LEU A 61 -2.55 -2.26 -5.40
N ASP A 62 -2.07 -3.51 -5.47
CA ASP A 62 -2.47 -4.52 -6.48
C ASP A 62 -2.51 -3.96 -7.91
N VAL A 63 -1.51 -3.14 -8.27
CA VAL A 63 -1.51 -2.34 -9.51
C VAL A 63 -1.62 -3.21 -10.76
N ALA A 64 -1.35 -4.51 -10.67
CA ALA A 64 -1.35 -5.44 -11.78
C ALA A 64 -2.74 -5.92 -12.23
N ARG A 65 -3.82 -5.75 -11.46
CA ARG A 65 -5.13 -6.32 -11.84
C ARG A 65 -5.92 -5.42 -12.79
N GLY A 66 -6.05 -5.87 -14.04
CA GLY A 66 -7.08 -5.41 -14.97
C GLY A 66 -6.80 -4.07 -15.68
N LEU A 67 -5.62 -3.49 -15.51
CA LEU A 67 -5.23 -2.26 -16.19
C LEU A 67 -4.58 -2.52 -17.56
N PRO A 68 -4.90 -1.74 -18.60
CA PRO A 68 -4.17 -1.74 -19.86
C PRO A 68 -2.68 -1.43 -19.66
N GLU A 69 -1.81 -2.08 -20.43
CA GLU A 69 -0.35 -1.98 -20.29
C GLU A 69 0.20 -0.54 -20.24
N PRO A 70 -0.27 0.41 -21.08
CA PRO A 70 0.21 1.79 -20.99
C PRO A 70 -0.07 2.45 -19.64
N ILE A 71 -1.22 2.15 -19.04
CA ILE A 71 -1.64 2.70 -17.74
C ILE A 71 -0.85 2.03 -16.62
N LEU A 72 -0.67 0.71 -16.70
CA LEU A 72 0.14 -0.06 -15.76
C LEU A 72 1.59 0.44 -15.71
N ALA A 73 2.20 0.64 -16.87
CA ALA A 73 3.57 1.16 -16.98
C ALA A 73 3.67 2.58 -16.38
N TRP A 74 2.70 3.45 -16.67
CA TRP A 74 2.66 4.79 -16.11
C TRP A 74 2.51 4.79 -14.58
N MET A 75 1.61 3.96 -14.03
CA MET A 75 1.41 3.82 -12.59
C MET A 75 2.66 3.31 -11.87
N LYS A 76 3.31 2.26 -12.40
CA LYS A 76 4.59 1.76 -11.85
C LYS A 76 5.65 2.86 -11.84
N GLY A 77 5.74 3.66 -12.91
CA GLY A 77 6.63 4.80 -12.98
C GLY A 77 6.32 5.90 -11.95
N LEU A 78 5.04 6.19 -11.71
CA LEU A 78 4.61 7.14 -10.67
C LEU A 78 5.03 6.64 -9.28
N ILE A 79 4.71 5.39 -8.95
CA ILE A 79 5.01 4.78 -7.64
C ILE A 79 6.53 4.78 -7.39
N SER A 80 7.32 4.40 -8.39
CA SER A 80 8.78 4.38 -8.26
C SER A 80 9.37 5.77 -7.99
N ARG A 81 8.88 6.81 -8.69
CA ARG A 81 9.32 8.19 -8.46
C ARG A 81 8.96 8.68 -7.06
N THR A 82 7.71 8.47 -6.63
CA THR A 82 7.27 8.86 -5.30
C THR A 82 8.01 8.12 -4.19
N ALA A 83 8.26 6.81 -4.37
CA ALA A 83 9.04 6.03 -3.40
C ALA A 83 10.47 6.55 -3.25
N ARG A 84 11.10 7.04 -4.32
CA ARG A 84 12.44 7.62 -4.27
C ARG A 84 12.48 8.97 -3.57
N GLU A 85 11.47 9.82 -3.76
CA GLU A 85 11.39 11.16 -3.13
C GLU A 85 11.15 11.12 -1.62
N LEU A 86 10.64 9.99 -1.11
CA LEU A 86 10.32 9.80 0.30
C LEU A 86 11.51 9.26 1.14
N MET A 87 12.61 8.89 0.48
CA MET A 87 13.79 8.23 1.07
C MET A 87 15.00 9.16 1.07
#